data_AF-A0A0D3DLN2-F1
#
_entry.id   AF-A0A0D3DLN2-F1
#
_cell.length_a   1.000
_cell.length_b   1.000
_cell.length_c   1.000
_cell.angle_alpha   90.00
_cell.angle_beta   90.00
_cell.angle_gamma   90.00
#
_symmetry.space_group_name_H-M   'P 1'
#
loop_
_entity.id
_entity.type
_entity.pdbx_description
1 polymer ?
#
loop_
_entity_poly.entity_id
_entity_poly.type
_entity_poly.pdbx_seq_one_letter_code
_entity_poly.pdbx_strand_id
1 'polypeptide(L)' 'MFLSASPVPQTGVSGVRHSTFGSLRLGRSSHSIASGLLCFWDSLNFKKDREFMGITILFLDENIP' A
#
# COMPACT_ATOMS: atom_id res chain seq x y z
N MET A 1 -7.12 18.13 17.71
CA MET A 1 -6.05 18.44 16.73
C MET A 1 -6.21 17.46 15.59
N PHE A 2 -6.54 17.93 14.38
CA PHE A 2 -6.65 17.07 13.19
C PHE A 2 -5.39 17.26 12.35
N LEU A 3 -4.61 16.19 12.16
CA LEU A 3 -3.46 16.21 11.26
C LEU A 3 -3.98 16.06 9.82
N SER A 4 -4.07 17.18 9.11
CA SER A 4 -4.34 17.19 7.67
C SER A 4 -3.08 16.76 6.93
N ALA A 5 -3.02 15.50 6.48
CA ALA A 5 -1.99 15.04 5.56
C ALA A 5 -2.31 15.59 4.16
N SER A 6 -1.67 16.70 3.79
CA SER A 6 -1.74 17.23 2.43
C SER A 6 -0.87 16.34 1.51
N PRO A 7 -1.39 15.82 0.39
CA PRO A 7 -0.55 15.07 -0.54
C PRO A 7 0.41 16.05 -1.21
N VAL A 8 1.71 15.85 -1.00
CA VAL A 8 2.76 16.59 -1.71
C VAL A 8 2.67 16.18 -3.18
N PRO A 9 2.53 17.12 -4.14
CA PRO A 9 2.63 16.81 -5.55
C PRO A 9 4.06 16.35 -5.84
N GLN A 10 4.25 15.07 -6.18
CA GLN A 10 5.55 14.56 -6.63
C GLN A 10 5.79 14.94 -8.10
N THR A 11 5.86 16.24 -8.38
CA THR A 11 6.47 16.72 -9.61
C THR A 11 7.98 16.75 -9.43
N GLY A 12 8.70 15.76 -9.98
CA GLY A 12 10.10 15.97 -10.36
C GLY A 12 11.18 14.99 -9.91
N VAL A 13 10.90 13.73 -9.57
CA VAL A 13 11.96 12.70 -9.49
C VAL A 13 11.83 11.72 -10.67
N SER A 14 12.41 12.10 -11.82
CA SER A 14 12.40 11.37 -13.10
C SER A 14 13.17 10.03 -13.10
N GLY A 15 13.29 9.36 -11.94
CA GLY A 15 14.12 8.16 -11.78
C GLY A 15 13.39 6.94 -11.22
N VAL A 16 12.31 7.13 -10.46
CA VAL A 16 11.57 6.02 -9.85
C VAL A 16 10.25 5.84 -10.58
N ARG A 17 10.21 4.89 -11.52
CA ARG A 17 8.95 4.47 -12.13
C ARG A 17 8.21 3.59 -11.14
N HIS A 18 7.23 4.16 -10.45
CA HIS A 18 6.33 3.39 -9.61
C HIS A 18 5.39 2.54 -10.49
N SER A 19 5.15 1.32 -10.05
CA SER A 19 4.21 0.36 -10.62
C SER A 19 2.81 0.63 -10.09
N THR A 20 1.79 0.34 -10.89
CA THR A 20 0.38 0.31 -10.44
C THR A 20 0.00 -1.10 -9.98
N PHE A 21 -1.09 -1.25 -9.23
CA PHE A 21 -1.60 -2.55 -8.81
C PHE A 21 -1.92 -3.46 -10.00
N GLY A 22 -2.40 -2.89 -11.12
CA GLY A 22 -2.66 -3.63 -12.36
C GLY A 22 -1.41 -4.25 -13.00
N SER A 23 -0.20 -3.77 -12.66
CA SER A 23 1.05 -4.32 -13.17
C SER A 23 1.60 -5.50 -12.35
N LEU A 24 1.02 -5.79 -11.19
CA LEU A 24 1.41 -6.90 -10.34
C LEU A 24 1.13 -8.24 -11.02
N ARG A 25 2.14 -9.11 -11.04
CA ARG A 25 2.07 -10.45 -11.63
C ARG A 25 2.79 -11.45 -10.74
N LEU A 26 2.23 -12.65 -10.64
CA LEU A 26 2.90 -13.77 -9.97
C LEU A 26 4.24 -14.05 -10.67
N GLY A 27 5.30 -14.27 -9.88
CA GLY A 27 6.65 -14.54 -10.38
C GLY A 27 7.59 -13.32 -10.41
N ARG A 28 7.11 -12.11 -10.11
CA ARG A 28 7.97 -10.92 -9.93
C ARG A 28 7.84 -10.38 -8.51
N SER A 29 8.87 -10.64 -7.70
CA SER A 29 8.87 -10.41 -6.26
C SER A 29 9.09 -8.95 -5.84
N SER A 30 9.73 -8.14 -6.68
CA SER A 30 10.08 -6.75 -6.35
C SER A 30 9.33 -5.77 -7.24
N HIS A 31 8.54 -4.91 -6.60
CA HIS A 31 7.86 -3.75 -7.17
C HIS A 31 7.85 -2.60 -6.16
N SER A 32 7.80 -1.38 -6.66
CA SER A 32 7.54 -0.19 -5.86
C SER A 32 6.22 0.41 -6.33
N ILE A 33 5.27 0.61 -5.43
CA ILE A 33 3.94 1.17 -5.73
C ILE A 33 3.76 2.42 -4.87
N ALA A 34 3.30 3.50 -5.50
CA ALA A 34 2.78 4.65 -4.77
C ALA A 34 1.29 4.42 -4.51
N SER A 35 0.88 4.39 -3.24
CA SER A 35 -0.49 4.08 -2.86
C SER A 35 -0.95 4.84 -1.61
N GLY A 36 -2.22 5.24 -1.58
CA GLY A 36 -2.91 5.73 -0.39
C GLY A 36 -3.47 4.59 0.44
N LEU A 37 -3.29 4.66 1.77
CA LEU A 37 -3.88 3.72 2.73
C LEU A 37 -5.35 4.07 2.98
N LEU A 38 -6.27 3.13 2.69
CA LEU A 38 -7.71 3.36 2.86
C LEU A 38 -8.26 2.72 4.14
N CYS A 39 -7.83 1.49 4.46
CA CYS A 39 -8.29 0.79 5.65
C CYS A 39 -7.19 -0.12 6.20
N PHE A 40 -7.02 -0.09 7.52
CA PHE A 40 -6.19 -1.02 8.26
C PHE A 40 -7.11 -1.94 9.06
N TRP A 41 -7.27 -3.19 8.60
CA TRP A 41 -7.96 -4.21 9.37
C TRP A 41 -6.94 -4.99 10.17
N ASP A 42 -6.83 -4.65 11.46
CA ASP A 42 -6.06 -5.47 12.37
C ASP A 42 -6.83 -6.77 12.61
N SER A 43 -6.35 -7.85 12.00
CA SER A 43 -6.73 -9.18 12.41
C SER A 43 -5.94 -9.47 13.69
N LEU A 44 -6.36 -8.84 14.78
CA LEU A 44 -5.95 -9.23 16.12
C LEU A 44 -6.65 -10.53 16.49
N ASN A 45 -6.38 -11.58 15.72
CA ASN A 45 -6.71 -12.95 16.06
C ASN A 45 -5.38 -13.67 16.21
N PHE A 46 -4.64 -13.33 17.25
CA PHE A 46 -3.62 -14.26 17.72
C PHE A 46 -4.35 -15.55 18.07
N LYS A 47 -3.98 -16.65 17.41
CA LYS A 47 -4.36 -17.96 17.93
C LYS A 47 -3.91 -18.06 19.38
N LYS A 48 -4.56 -18.93 20.15
CA LYS A 48 -4.18 -19.22 21.54
C LYS A 48 -2.68 -19.59 21.67
N ASP A 49 -2.08 -20.01 20.56
CA ASP A 49 -0.68 -20.43 20.39
C ASP A 49 0.26 -19.28 19.98
N ARG A 50 -0.24 -18.03 19.92
CA ARG A 50 0.45 -16.82 19.45
C ARG A 50 0.83 -16.84 17.96
N GLU A 51 0.24 -17.74 17.17
CA GLU A 51 0.39 -17.70 15.71
C GLU A 51 -0.28 -16.42 15.17
N PHE A 52 0.49 -15.63 14.43
CA PHE A 52 -0.01 -14.45 13.73
C PHE A 52 -0.93 -14.91 12.59
N MET A 53 -2.21 -14.55 12.66
CA MET A 53 -3.19 -14.94 11.63
C MET A 53 -3.22 -14.01 10.40
N GLY A 54 -2.38 -12.98 10.39
CA GLY A 54 -2.31 -12.02 9.29
C GLY A 54 -2.92 -10.67 9.67
N ILE A 55 -2.63 -9.68 8.84
CA ILE A 55 -3.33 -8.38 8.80
C ILE A 55 -3.84 -8.19 7.38
N THR A 56 -4.96 -7.50 7.24
CA THR A 56 -5.47 -7.11 5.92
C THR A 56 -5.40 -5.60 5.82
N ILE A 57 -4.73 -5.11 4.78
CA ILE A 57 -4.58 -3.68 4.52
C ILE A 57 -5.14 -3.37 3.13
N LEU A 58 -6.01 -2.38 3.05
CA LEU A 58 -6.59 -1.93 1.79
C LEU A 58 -5.92 -0.63 1.35
N PHE A 59 -5.41 -0.64 0.11
CA PHE A 59 -4.74 0.48 -0.52
C PHE A 59 -5.44 0.89 -1.82
N LEU A 60 -5.28 2.15 -2.22
CA LEU A 60 -5.65 2.70 -3.52
C LEU A 60 -4.39 3.22 -4.22
N ASP A 61 -4.23 2.93 -5.50
CA ASP A 61 -3.20 3.56 -6.33
C ASP A 61 -3.80 4.60 -7.28
N GLU A 62 -2.92 5.37 -7.90
CA GLU A 62 -3.31 6.32 -8.93
C GLU A 62 -3.69 5.55 -10.20
N ASN A 63 -4.94 5.68 -10.64
CA ASN A 63 -5.34 5.19 -11.95
C ASN A 63 -4.81 6.17 -13.00
N ILE A 64 -3.70 5.83 -13.65
CA ILE A 64 -3.17 6.62 -14.78
C ILE A 64 -4.10 6.34 -15.98
N PRO A 65 -4.86 7.32 -16.49
CA PRO A 65 -5.74 7.12 -17.64
C PRO A 65 -4.99 6.81 -18.94
#